data_AF-A0A662PCQ8-F1
#
_entry.id   AF-A0A662PCQ8-F1
#
_cell.length_a   1.000
_cell.length_b   1.000
_cell.length_c   1.000
_cell.angle_alpha   90.00
_cell.angle_beta   90.00
_cell.angle_gamma   90.00
#
_symmetry.space_group_name_H-M   'P 1'
#
loop_
_entity.id
_entity.type
_entity.pdbx_description
1 polymer ?
#
loop_
_entity_poly.entity_id
_entity_poly.type
_entity_poly.pdbx_seq_one_letter_code
_entity_poly.pdbx_strand_id
1 'polypeptide(L)'
;MRVMILGAGQIGVELAKRIKGDWEVKIVELNQEKIELAKSIGIEVFKGDGTSSVVLRRAGIEEADVFVSTTGDDEVNLEACRIAKLYVPHVISIVNDESKMEEFISSGIEAIPRAKALATVIENRLQVGTYRAVNVGLGIGEIVETTVLPGSPAIGRKLKSLKRKGWTIGAIYRGEKLILPEEDLEVMEGDRILLIGDPEILKIVSEFMRGGKPQFPRQYGNRILIAAKDDLNTLREGISLASRSEAEGVDVIFQELDLEVESFLEDLCTSEIVDCVIIEGEDDYRKIAMEESLTGRYGAIVLQKEKMGVFSKIGIRKTGLQSILEEIEIPVILSGG
;
A
#
# COMPACT_ATOMS: atom_id res chain seq x y z
N MET A 1 16.37 -17.68 -27.89
CA MET A 1 15.27 -18.54 -27.41
C MET A 1 14.28 -18.72 -28.54
N ARG A 2 13.69 -19.90 -28.66
CA ARG A 2 12.70 -20.28 -29.66
C ARG A 2 11.34 -20.46 -28.98
N VAL A 3 10.36 -19.67 -29.39
CA VAL A 3 9.03 -19.66 -28.80
C VAL A 3 8.01 -20.07 -29.86
N MET A 4 7.28 -21.14 -29.57
CA MET A 4 6.11 -21.54 -30.35
C MET A 4 4.84 -21.05 -29.67
N ILE A 5 4.01 -20.32 -30.39
CA ILE A 5 2.73 -19.80 -29.89
C ILE A 5 1.59 -20.49 -30.64
N LEU A 6 0.62 -21.05 -29.92
CA LEU A 6 -0.63 -21.51 -30.51
C LEU A 6 -1.69 -20.40 -30.43
N GLY A 7 -2.20 -20.01 -31.61
CA GLY A 7 -3.21 -18.97 -31.78
C GLY A 7 -2.63 -17.62 -32.19
N ALA A 8 -3.06 -17.10 -33.35
CA ALA A 8 -2.79 -15.75 -33.83
C ALA A 8 -3.92 -14.78 -33.44
N GLY A 9 -4.46 -14.94 -32.23
CA GLY A 9 -5.41 -13.98 -31.64
C GLY A 9 -4.71 -12.70 -31.18
N GLN A 10 -5.47 -11.82 -30.52
CA GLN A 10 -4.92 -10.55 -30.00
C GLN A 10 -3.71 -10.77 -29.08
N ILE A 11 -3.81 -11.72 -28.14
CA ILE A 11 -2.74 -12.02 -27.18
C ILE A 11 -1.51 -12.61 -27.88
N GLY A 12 -1.68 -13.67 -28.67
CA GLY A 12 -0.57 -14.34 -29.35
C GLY A 12 0.18 -13.42 -30.31
N VAL A 13 -0.54 -12.57 -31.06
CA VAL A 13 0.06 -11.58 -31.95
C VAL A 13 0.80 -10.49 -31.17
N GLU A 14 0.22 -9.94 -30.10
CA GLU A 14 0.86 -8.91 -29.30
C GLU A 14 2.11 -9.44 -28.58
N LEU A 15 2.06 -10.67 -28.06
CA LEU A 15 3.22 -11.35 -27.49
C LEU A 15 4.33 -11.51 -28.53
N ALA A 16 4.00 -12.05 -29.70
CA ALA A 16 4.97 -12.23 -30.79
C ALA A 16 5.61 -10.90 -31.21
N LYS A 17 4.84 -9.82 -31.33
CA LYS A 17 5.38 -8.49 -31.67
C LYS A 17 6.40 -7.99 -30.66
N ARG A 18 6.18 -8.23 -29.36
CA ARG A 18 7.06 -7.75 -28.29
C ARG A 18 8.38 -8.49 -28.24
N ILE A 19 8.36 -9.80 -28.50
CA ILE A 19 9.54 -10.67 -28.28
C ILE A 19 10.31 -11.00 -29.56
N LYS A 20 9.74 -10.80 -30.76
CA LYS A 20 10.39 -11.15 -32.04
C LYS A 20 11.70 -10.41 -32.34
N GLY A 21 12.00 -9.33 -31.62
CA GLY A 21 13.27 -8.61 -31.76
C GLY A 21 14.45 -9.36 -31.13
N ASP A 22 14.18 -10.08 -30.04
CA ASP A 22 15.21 -10.80 -29.27
C ASP A 22 15.15 -12.31 -29.48
N TRP A 23 13.97 -12.85 -29.82
CA TRP A 23 13.69 -14.29 -29.86
C TRP A 23 13.13 -14.74 -31.23
N GLU A 24 13.33 -16.01 -31.56
CA GLU A 24 12.75 -16.65 -32.74
C GLU A 24 11.32 -17.09 -32.39
N VAL A 25 10.31 -16.56 -33.10
CA VAL A 25 8.89 -16.77 -32.79
C VAL A 25 8.18 -17.40 -33.97
N LYS A 26 7.49 -18.51 -33.73
CA LYS A 26 6.58 -19.14 -34.69
C LYS A 26 5.18 -19.26 -34.11
N ILE A 27 4.17 -18.89 -34.90
CA ILE A 27 2.77 -19.07 -34.52
C ILE A 27 2.16 -20.26 -35.27
N VAL A 28 1.42 -21.11 -34.57
CA VAL A 28 0.52 -22.11 -35.18
C VAL A 28 -0.90 -21.55 -35.13
N GLU A 29 -1.59 -21.49 -36.26
CA GLU A 29 -2.96 -20.99 -36.35
C GLU A 29 -3.76 -21.74 -37.43
N LEU A 30 -5.06 -21.93 -37.20
CA LEU A 30 -5.96 -22.63 -38.12
C LEU A 30 -6.75 -21.67 -39.01
N ASN A 31 -7.16 -20.52 -38.46
CA ASN A 31 -7.97 -19.52 -39.14
C ASN A 31 -7.14 -18.71 -40.15
N GLN A 32 -7.51 -18.77 -41.42
CA GLN A 32 -6.77 -18.11 -42.50
C GLN A 32 -6.68 -16.59 -42.35
N GLU A 33 -7.73 -15.92 -41.90
CA GLU A 33 -7.74 -14.46 -41.76
C GLU A 33 -6.73 -13.99 -40.71
N LYS A 34 -6.65 -14.71 -39.59
CA LYS A 34 -5.66 -14.43 -38.53
C LYS A 34 -4.23 -14.70 -39.00
N ILE A 35 -4.03 -15.73 -39.82
CA ILE A 35 -2.72 -16.02 -40.43
C ILE A 35 -2.24 -14.85 -41.29
N GLU A 36 -3.10 -14.36 -42.20
CA GLU A 36 -2.75 -13.24 -43.07
C GLU A 36 -2.45 -11.97 -42.26
N LEU A 37 -3.25 -11.70 -41.22
CA LEU A 37 -3.00 -10.56 -40.33
C LEU A 37 -1.64 -10.67 -39.63
N ALA A 38 -1.31 -11.84 -39.07
CA ALA A 38 -0.03 -12.05 -38.40
C ALA A 38 1.17 -12.01 -39.37
N LYS A 39 1.02 -12.51 -40.60
CA LYS A 39 2.06 -12.39 -41.64
C LYS A 39 2.28 -10.95 -42.10
N SER A 40 1.22 -10.15 -42.19
CA SER A 40 1.30 -8.73 -42.60
C SER A 40 2.20 -7.86 -41.69
N ILE A 41 2.42 -8.31 -40.46
CA ILE A 41 3.27 -7.65 -39.45
C ILE A 41 4.61 -8.38 -39.24
N GLY A 42 4.96 -9.29 -40.16
CA GLY A 42 6.26 -9.96 -40.22
C GLY A 42 6.46 -11.04 -39.17
N ILE A 43 5.42 -11.80 -38.82
CA ILE A 43 5.52 -12.98 -37.93
C ILE A 43 5.47 -14.25 -38.78
N GLU A 44 6.32 -15.24 -38.48
CA GLU A 44 6.24 -16.57 -39.10
C GLU A 44 5.02 -17.32 -38.57
N VAL A 45 4.17 -17.82 -39.47
CA VAL A 45 2.94 -18.52 -39.12
C VAL A 45 2.82 -19.84 -39.88
N PHE A 46 2.67 -20.93 -39.15
CA PHE A 46 2.37 -22.26 -39.65
C PHE A 46 0.86 -22.50 -39.59
N LYS A 47 0.26 -22.86 -40.73
CA LYS A 47 -1.17 -23.19 -40.78
C LYS A 47 -1.40 -24.61 -40.28
N GLY A 48 -2.16 -24.79 -39.21
CA GLY A 48 -2.50 -26.12 -38.72
C GLY A 48 -3.28 -26.14 -37.41
N ASP A 49 -3.73 -27.34 -37.04
CA ASP A 49 -4.40 -27.62 -35.78
C ASP A 49 -3.37 -27.91 -34.68
N GLY A 50 -3.38 -27.10 -33.62
CA GLY A 50 -2.48 -27.24 -32.48
C GLY A 50 -2.73 -28.47 -31.60
N THR A 51 -3.89 -29.13 -31.75
CA THR A 51 -4.19 -30.40 -31.07
C THR A 51 -3.60 -31.61 -31.81
N SER A 52 -2.92 -31.40 -32.93
CA SER A 52 -2.24 -32.46 -33.68
C SER A 52 -0.74 -32.47 -33.41
N SER A 53 -0.28 -33.52 -32.75
CA SER A 53 1.15 -33.79 -32.52
C SER A 53 1.97 -33.79 -33.82
N VAL A 54 1.41 -34.30 -34.92
CA VAL A 54 2.05 -34.29 -36.24
C VAL A 54 2.21 -32.86 -36.78
N VAL A 55 1.19 -32.01 -36.59
CA VAL A 55 1.23 -30.59 -37.00
C VAL A 55 2.27 -29.84 -36.20
N LEU A 56 2.29 -29.99 -34.87
CA LEU A 56 3.25 -29.30 -34.00
C LEU A 56 4.70 -29.68 -34.33
N ARG A 57 4.98 -30.97 -34.58
CA ARG A 57 6.30 -31.40 -35.08
C ARG A 57 6.66 -30.77 -36.41
N ARG A 58 5.73 -30.73 -37.37
CA ARG A 58 5.96 -30.06 -38.67
C ARG A 58 6.16 -28.55 -38.55
N ALA A 59 5.60 -27.94 -37.51
CA ALA A 59 5.79 -26.53 -37.19
C ALA A 59 7.13 -26.25 -36.46
N GLY A 60 7.86 -27.29 -36.06
CA GLY A 60 9.16 -27.20 -35.40
C GLY A 60 9.09 -27.09 -33.88
N ILE A 61 8.18 -27.82 -33.23
CA ILE A 61 8.06 -27.80 -31.77
C ILE A 61 9.25 -28.47 -31.07
N GLU A 62 9.92 -29.42 -31.74
CA GLU A 62 11.07 -30.14 -31.19
C GLU A 62 12.28 -29.22 -31.02
N GLU A 63 12.33 -28.13 -31.77
CA GLU A 63 13.36 -27.10 -31.65
C GLU A 63 12.97 -25.94 -30.73
N ALA A 64 11.74 -25.92 -30.21
CA ALA A 64 11.26 -24.84 -29.36
C ALA A 64 11.74 -24.98 -27.91
N ASP A 65 12.07 -23.86 -27.28
CA ASP A 65 12.40 -23.82 -25.85
C ASP A 65 11.13 -23.67 -24.99
N VAL A 66 10.13 -22.98 -25.53
CA VAL A 66 8.88 -22.64 -24.82
C VAL A 66 7.69 -22.78 -25.77
N PHE A 67 6.60 -23.37 -25.27
CA PHE A 67 5.29 -23.36 -25.93
C PHE A 67 4.28 -22.51 -25.16
N VAL A 68 3.52 -21.68 -25.87
CA VAL A 68 2.49 -20.81 -25.28
C VAL A 68 1.16 -20.97 -26.01
N SER A 69 0.09 -21.40 -25.35
CA SER A 69 -1.25 -21.43 -25.96
C SER A 69 -2.08 -20.19 -25.58
N THR A 70 -2.61 -19.52 -26.60
CA THR A 70 -3.34 -18.24 -26.46
C THR A 70 -4.67 -18.23 -27.21
N THR A 71 -5.21 -19.41 -27.55
CA THR A 71 -6.49 -19.50 -28.26
C THR A 71 -7.66 -19.11 -27.34
N GLY A 72 -8.82 -18.84 -27.94
CA GLY A 72 -10.04 -18.54 -27.19
C GLY A 72 -10.77 -19.78 -26.66
N ASP A 73 -10.21 -20.98 -26.85
CA ASP A 73 -10.80 -22.25 -26.46
C ASP A 73 -9.86 -22.96 -25.47
N ASP A 74 -10.32 -23.12 -24.23
CA ASP A 74 -9.53 -23.72 -23.17
C ASP A 74 -9.32 -25.23 -23.36
N GLU A 75 -10.21 -25.93 -24.05
CA GLU A 75 -10.03 -27.37 -24.34
C GLU A 75 -8.94 -27.57 -25.38
N VAL A 76 -8.92 -26.72 -26.42
CA VAL A 76 -7.83 -26.68 -27.41
C VAL A 76 -6.51 -26.33 -26.74
N ASN A 77 -6.50 -25.32 -25.87
CA ASN A 77 -5.29 -24.91 -25.15
C ASN A 77 -4.75 -26.02 -24.26
N LEU A 78 -5.61 -26.68 -23.47
CA LEU A 78 -5.22 -27.75 -22.55
C LEU A 78 -4.64 -28.94 -23.32
N GLU A 79 -5.31 -29.39 -24.37
CA GLU A 79 -4.88 -30.55 -25.15
C GLU A 79 -3.58 -30.27 -25.91
N ALA A 80 -3.47 -29.11 -26.56
CA ALA A 80 -2.24 -28.71 -27.22
C ALA A 80 -1.07 -28.61 -26.24
N CYS A 81 -1.30 -28.08 -25.02
CA CYS A 81 -0.28 -28.02 -23.98
C CYS A 81 0.16 -29.42 -23.51
N ARG A 82 -0.77 -30.36 -23.33
CA ARG A 82 -0.44 -31.75 -22.97
C ARG A 82 0.45 -32.41 -24.03
N ILE A 83 0.17 -32.18 -25.31
CA ILE A 83 1.00 -32.65 -26.41
C ILE A 83 2.36 -31.95 -26.40
N ALA A 84 2.38 -30.62 -26.22
CA ALA A 84 3.60 -29.83 -26.22
C ALA A 84 4.59 -30.25 -25.12
N LYS A 85 4.10 -30.66 -23.94
CA LYS A 85 4.94 -31.15 -22.84
C LYS A 85 5.78 -32.38 -23.17
N LEU A 86 5.44 -33.10 -24.24
CA LEU A 86 6.26 -34.20 -24.74
C LEU A 86 7.54 -33.73 -25.45
N TYR A 87 7.59 -32.46 -25.85
CA TYR A 87 8.63 -31.90 -26.72
C TYR A 87 9.38 -30.74 -26.07
N VAL A 88 8.69 -29.89 -25.31
CA VAL A 88 9.29 -28.68 -24.72
C VAL A 88 9.29 -28.71 -23.19
N PRO A 89 10.33 -28.16 -22.54
CA PRO A 89 10.44 -28.15 -21.09
C PRO A 89 9.46 -27.17 -20.40
N HIS A 90 9.11 -26.08 -21.09
CA HIS A 90 8.29 -25.00 -20.53
C HIS A 90 7.02 -24.79 -21.36
N VAL A 91 5.87 -24.96 -20.72
CA VAL A 91 4.55 -24.86 -21.34
C VAL A 91 3.68 -23.91 -20.54
N ILE A 92 3.20 -22.86 -21.20
CA ILE A 92 2.38 -21.80 -20.62
C ILE A 92 1.04 -21.75 -21.36
N SER A 93 -0.06 -21.56 -20.64
CA SER A 93 -1.39 -21.38 -21.24
C SER A 93 -2.12 -20.17 -20.68
N ILE A 94 -2.73 -19.40 -21.58
CA ILE A 94 -3.78 -18.45 -21.21
C ILE A 94 -5.09 -19.22 -21.01
N VAL A 95 -5.66 -19.10 -19.82
CA VAL A 95 -6.93 -19.74 -19.44
C VAL A 95 -8.03 -18.68 -19.48
N ASN A 96 -9.08 -18.93 -20.26
CA ASN A 96 -10.20 -18.01 -20.41
C ASN A 96 -11.24 -18.18 -19.28
N ASP A 97 -11.52 -19.42 -18.89
CA ASP A 97 -12.39 -19.81 -17.77
C ASP A 97 -11.56 -20.21 -16.54
N GLU A 98 -11.56 -19.36 -15.51
CA GLU A 98 -10.79 -19.58 -14.27
C GLU A 98 -11.17 -20.89 -13.56
N SER A 99 -12.38 -21.42 -13.76
CA SER A 99 -12.79 -22.70 -13.18
C SER A 99 -11.98 -23.90 -13.70
N LYS A 100 -11.38 -23.78 -14.89
CA LYS A 100 -10.54 -24.82 -15.50
C LYS A 100 -9.08 -24.77 -15.06
N MET A 101 -8.67 -23.77 -14.26
CA MET A 101 -7.27 -23.56 -13.86
C MET A 101 -6.60 -24.79 -13.24
N GLU A 102 -7.33 -25.52 -12.38
CA GLU A 102 -6.81 -26.70 -11.69
C GLU A 102 -6.41 -27.81 -12.66
N GLU A 103 -7.12 -27.97 -13.79
CA GLU A 103 -6.80 -28.98 -14.81
C GLU A 103 -5.48 -28.69 -15.53
N PHE A 104 -5.18 -27.41 -15.79
CA PHE A 104 -3.90 -26.99 -16.36
C PHE A 104 -2.75 -27.21 -15.37
N ILE A 105 -2.92 -26.73 -14.13
CA ILE A 105 -1.89 -26.82 -13.09
C ILE A 105 -1.57 -28.28 -12.76
N SER A 106 -2.59 -29.14 -12.61
CA SER A 106 -2.40 -30.58 -12.35
C SER A 106 -1.73 -31.32 -13.50
N SER A 107 -1.88 -30.83 -14.74
CA SER A 107 -1.13 -31.30 -15.91
C SER A 107 0.31 -30.75 -15.95
N GLY A 108 0.71 -29.96 -14.95
CA GLY A 108 1.99 -29.27 -14.83
C GLY A 108 2.20 -28.22 -15.92
N ILE A 109 1.12 -27.54 -16.32
CA ILE A 109 1.14 -26.41 -17.25
C ILE A 109 1.09 -25.13 -16.41
N GLU A 110 1.92 -24.15 -16.75
CA GLU A 110 1.83 -22.83 -16.13
C GLU A 110 0.60 -22.10 -16.70
N ALA A 111 -0.38 -21.83 -15.83
CA ALA A 111 -1.67 -21.30 -16.24
C ALA A 111 -1.82 -19.83 -15.83
N ILE A 112 -2.21 -18.99 -16.79
CA ILE A 112 -2.45 -17.55 -16.57
C ILE A 112 -3.93 -17.24 -16.82
N PRO A 113 -4.72 -16.91 -15.79
CA PRO A 113 -6.13 -16.58 -15.94
C PRO A 113 -6.29 -15.21 -16.61
N ARG A 114 -6.88 -15.20 -17.80
CA ARG A 114 -6.96 -14.01 -18.67
C ARG A 114 -7.67 -12.83 -18.01
N ALA A 115 -8.87 -13.06 -17.46
CA ALA A 115 -9.69 -12.01 -16.88
C ALA A 115 -9.03 -11.41 -15.64
N LYS A 116 -8.50 -12.27 -14.75
CA LYS A 116 -7.80 -11.85 -13.54
C LYS A 116 -6.52 -11.08 -13.84
N ALA A 117 -5.69 -11.56 -14.77
CA ALA A 117 -4.48 -10.85 -15.18
C ALA A 117 -4.78 -9.44 -15.69
N LEU A 118 -5.84 -9.28 -16.51
CA LEU A 118 -6.25 -7.97 -16.99
C LEU A 118 -6.83 -7.09 -15.87
N ALA A 119 -7.68 -7.66 -15.01
CA ALA A 119 -8.27 -6.94 -13.87
C ALA A 119 -7.19 -6.39 -12.93
N THR A 120 -6.16 -7.18 -12.61
CA THR A 120 -5.02 -6.73 -11.78
C THR A 120 -4.29 -5.54 -12.42
N VAL A 121 -4.06 -5.57 -13.74
CA VAL A 121 -3.45 -4.43 -14.44
C VAL A 121 -4.32 -3.17 -14.34
N ILE A 122 -5.65 -3.31 -14.50
CA ILE A 122 -6.59 -2.18 -14.41
C ILE A 122 -6.65 -1.64 -12.98
N GLU A 123 -6.79 -2.50 -11.98
CA GLU A 123 -6.81 -2.14 -10.56
C GLU A 123 -5.59 -1.29 -10.19
N ASN A 124 -4.40 -1.69 -10.65
CA ASN A 124 -3.16 -0.95 -10.41
C ASN A 124 -3.11 0.41 -11.10
N ARG A 125 -3.87 0.63 -12.18
CA ARG A 125 -3.97 1.94 -12.83
C ARG A 125 -5.00 2.85 -12.17
N LEU A 126 -6.00 2.28 -11.47
CA LEU A 126 -6.98 3.05 -10.70
C LEU A 126 -6.37 3.61 -9.40
N GLN A 127 -5.36 2.94 -8.83
CA GLN A 127 -4.62 3.44 -7.68
C GLN A 127 -3.65 4.56 -8.09
N VAL A 128 -4.15 5.80 -8.22
CA VAL A 128 -3.31 6.98 -8.47
C VAL A 128 -2.22 7.05 -7.39
N GLY A 129 -0.94 7.04 -7.76
CA GLY A 129 0.21 7.24 -6.85
C GLY A 129 0.76 6.00 -6.14
N THR A 130 0.25 4.79 -6.43
CA THR A 130 0.86 3.52 -6.01
C THR A 130 1.00 2.63 -7.23
N TYR A 131 2.23 2.27 -7.61
CA TYR A 131 2.49 1.36 -8.71
C TYR A 131 2.89 0.00 -8.14
N ARG A 132 1.96 -0.95 -8.13
CA ARG A 132 2.27 -2.34 -7.79
C ARG A 132 2.91 -2.99 -9.01
N ALA A 133 4.12 -3.52 -8.88
CA ALA A 133 4.73 -4.31 -9.93
C ALA A 133 3.99 -5.66 -9.99
N VAL A 134 3.14 -5.84 -10.99
CA VAL A 134 2.47 -7.13 -11.25
C VAL A 134 3.53 -8.12 -11.74
N ASN A 135 3.58 -9.31 -11.15
CA ASN A 135 4.38 -10.46 -11.60
C ASN A 135 5.90 -10.37 -11.41
N VAL A 136 6.39 -9.81 -10.30
CA VAL A 136 7.70 -10.21 -9.78
C VAL A 136 7.45 -11.36 -8.79
N GLY A 137 7.68 -12.61 -9.21
CA GLY A 137 7.80 -13.73 -8.27
C GLY A 137 6.58 -14.61 -7.97
N LEU A 138 5.58 -14.73 -8.85
CA LEU A 138 4.50 -15.76 -8.70
C LEU A 138 3.82 -15.75 -7.31
N GLY A 139 3.60 -14.57 -6.72
CA GLY A 139 2.98 -14.44 -5.39
C GLY A 139 3.93 -14.58 -4.19
N ILE A 140 5.23 -14.73 -4.41
CA ILE A 140 6.25 -14.76 -3.34
C ILE A 140 6.91 -13.37 -3.25
N GLY A 141 6.36 -12.52 -2.38
CA GLY A 141 6.89 -11.17 -2.13
C GLY A 141 6.47 -10.19 -3.22
N GLU A 142 5.62 -9.25 -2.86
CA GLU A 142 5.19 -8.21 -3.77
C GLU A 142 6.17 -7.03 -3.74
N ILE A 143 6.30 -6.35 -4.88
CA ILE A 143 7.04 -5.08 -4.97
C ILE A 143 6.04 -3.96 -5.24
N VAL A 144 6.01 -2.98 -4.35
CA VAL A 144 5.15 -1.80 -4.45
C VAL A 144 6.01 -0.55 -4.50
N GLU A 145 5.86 0.24 -5.55
CA GLU A 145 6.41 1.59 -5.58
C GLU A 145 5.37 2.58 -5.06
N THR A 146 5.81 3.44 -4.14
CA THR A 146 4.98 4.51 -3.57
C THR A 146 5.76 5.81 -3.51
N THR A 147 5.06 6.94 -3.69
CA THR A 147 5.66 8.27 -3.56
C THR A 147 5.36 8.85 -2.19
N VAL A 148 6.36 9.38 -1.51
CA VAL A 148 6.19 10.13 -0.26
C VAL A 148 5.54 11.46 -0.56
N LEU A 149 4.28 11.63 -0.15
CA LEU A 149 3.51 12.85 -0.41
C LEU A 149 3.79 13.94 0.65
N PRO A 150 3.55 15.23 0.33
CA PRO A 150 3.63 16.30 1.31
C PRO A 150 2.79 15.98 2.56
N GLY A 151 3.41 16.10 3.73
CA GLY A 151 2.77 15.80 5.01
C GLY A 151 2.81 14.34 5.46
N SER A 152 3.47 13.46 4.71
CA SER A 152 3.73 12.09 5.13
C SER A 152 4.37 12.00 6.51
N PRO A 153 3.81 11.19 7.42
CA PRO A 153 4.44 10.92 8.72
C PRO A 153 5.81 10.26 8.61
N ALA A 154 6.18 9.76 7.42
CA ALA A 154 7.48 9.18 7.13
C ALA A 154 8.58 10.24 6.92
N ILE A 155 8.24 11.47 6.51
CA ILE A 155 9.22 12.52 6.21
C ILE A 155 10.10 12.80 7.44
N GLY A 156 11.41 12.87 7.23
CA GLY A 156 12.42 13.08 8.27
C GLY A 156 12.71 11.85 9.14
N ARG A 157 12.00 10.73 8.95
CA ARG A 157 12.31 9.50 9.67
C ARG A 157 13.47 8.75 9.01
N LYS A 158 14.37 8.23 9.83
CA LYS A 158 15.42 7.30 9.42
C LYS A 158 14.84 5.93 9.08
N LEU A 159 15.37 5.27 8.05
CA LEU A 159 14.84 3.97 7.60
C LEU A 159 14.82 2.91 8.72
N LYS A 160 15.83 2.91 9.60
CA LYS A 160 15.88 2.00 10.76
C LYS A 160 14.66 2.10 11.68
N SER A 161 14.06 3.28 11.79
CA SER A 161 12.85 3.51 12.60
C SER A 161 11.57 2.99 11.96
N LEU A 162 11.59 2.78 10.64
CA LEU A 162 10.46 2.31 9.84
C LEU A 162 10.46 0.78 9.68
N LYS A 163 11.60 0.13 9.91
CA LYS A 163 11.78 -1.32 9.73
C LYS A 163 10.82 -2.14 10.62
N ARG A 164 10.05 -3.04 10.00
CA ARG A 164 9.17 -4.01 10.67
C ARG A 164 9.30 -5.38 10.01
N LYS A 165 8.79 -6.43 10.67
CA LYS A 165 8.71 -7.77 10.06
C LYS A 165 7.66 -7.75 8.94
N GLY A 166 7.90 -8.51 7.88
CA GLY A 166 6.96 -8.69 6.76
C GLY A 166 7.13 -7.72 5.60
N TRP A 167 8.00 -6.71 5.70
CA TRP A 167 8.37 -5.85 4.57
C TRP A 167 9.74 -5.20 4.75
N THR A 168 10.30 -4.67 3.66
CA THR A 168 11.52 -3.88 3.65
C THR A 168 11.47 -2.83 2.54
N ILE A 169 12.31 -1.80 2.67
CA ILE A 169 12.61 -0.89 1.56
C ILE A 169 13.70 -1.55 0.73
N GLY A 170 13.44 -1.74 -0.57
CA GLY A 170 14.41 -2.26 -1.52
C GLY A 170 15.25 -1.16 -2.16
N ALA A 171 14.65 0.00 -2.44
CA ALA A 171 15.31 1.14 -3.06
C ALA A 171 14.56 2.44 -2.81
N ILE A 172 15.26 3.57 -2.93
CA ILE A 172 14.66 4.91 -2.95
C ILE A 172 15.12 5.63 -4.22
N TYR A 173 14.18 6.18 -4.97
CA TYR A 173 14.46 7.10 -6.06
C TYR A 173 14.17 8.52 -5.61
N ARG A 174 15.20 9.38 -5.61
CA ARG A 174 15.09 10.80 -5.30
C ARG A 174 15.32 11.60 -6.58
N GLY A 175 14.23 12.05 -7.19
CA GLY A 175 14.25 12.49 -8.59
C GLY A 175 14.63 11.34 -9.51
N GLU A 176 15.72 11.48 -10.25
CA GLU A 176 16.26 10.43 -11.15
C GLU A 176 17.35 9.56 -10.49
N LYS A 177 17.77 9.87 -9.27
CA LYS A 177 18.87 9.15 -8.60
C LYS A 177 18.35 7.96 -7.82
N LEU A 178 18.91 6.78 -8.09
CA LEU A 178 18.75 5.59 -7.26
C LEU A 178 19.65 5.70 -6.01
N ILE A 179 19.05 5.50 -4.84
CA ILE A 179 19.71 5.51 -3.54
C ILE A 179 19.45 4.14 -2.88
N LEU A 180 20.52 3.49 -2.44
CA LEU A 180 20.43 2.23 -1.71
C LEU A 180 19.99 2.50 -0.26
N PRO A 181 19.09 1.68 0.30
CA PRO A 181 18.54 1.91 1.62
C PRO A 181 19.58 1.62 2.72
N GLU A 182 20.08 2.68 3.35
CA GLU A 182 20.92 2.62 4.54
C GLU A 182 20.12 2.95 5.80
N GLU A 183 20.54 2.42 6.96
CA GLU A 183 19.77 2.53 8.21
C GLU A 183 19.53 3.98 8.67
N ASP A 184 20.51 4.86 8.46
CA ASP A 184 20.46 6.27 8.86
C ASP A 184 19.92 7.20 7.77
N LEU A 185 19.58 6.67 6.58
CA LEU A 185 19.00 7.46 5.50
C LEU A 185 17.62 7.99 5.91
N GLU A 186 17.41 9.28 5.73
CA GLU A 186 16.14 9.94 6.02
C GLU A 186 15.24 9.99 4.79
N VAL A 187 13.97 9.66 5.01
CA VAL A 187 12.90 9.77 4.01
C VAL A 187 12.59 11.25 3.77
N MET A 188 12.54 11.64 2.50
CA MET A 188 12.21 13.01 2.09
C MET A 188 10.91 13.06 1.29
N GLU A 189 10.28 14.24 1.27
CA GLU A 189 9.14 14.50 0.40
C GLU A 189 9.53 14.25 -1.07
N GLY A 190 8.63 13.61 -1.82
CA GLY A 190 8.84 13.29 -3.22
C GLY A 190 9.71 12.05 -3.48
N ASP A 191 10.27 11.42 -2.43
CA ASP A 191 10.95 10.14 -2.58
C ASP A 191 9.99 9.09 -3.15
N ARG A 192 10.43 8.38 -4.19
CA ARG A 192 9.76 7.20 -4.71
C ARG A 192 10.40 5.97 -4.08
N ILE A 193 9.70 5.35 -3.14
CA ILE A 193 10.18 4.24 -2.34
C ILE A 193 9.67 2.94 -2.94
N LEU A 194 10.59 2.01 -3.20
CA LEU A 194 10.30 0.66 -3.63
C LEU A 194 10.24 -0.25 -2.39
N LEU A 195 9.05 -0.72 -2.06
CA LEU A 195 8.76 -1.59 -0.94
C LEU A 195 8.71 -3.03 -1.42
N ILE A 196 9.23 -3.97 -0.62
CA ILE A 196 9.22 -5.40 -0.91
C ILE A 196 8.70 -6.13 0.32
N GLY A 197 7.72 -7.03 0.16
CA GLY A 197 7.14 -7.73 1.31
C GLY A 197 5.78 -8.37 1.07
N ASP A 198 5.08 -8.59 2.18
CA ASP A 198 3.73 -9.13 2.20
C ASP A 198 2.70 -8.14 1.61
N PRO A 199 1.88 -8.57 0.63
CA PRO A 199 0.90 -7.71 -0.04
C PRO A 199 -0.03 -6.90 0.88
N GLU A 200 -0.51 -7.50 1.97
CA GLU A 200 -1.45 -6.85 2.89
C GLU A 200 -0.73 -5.75 3.70
N ILE A 201 0.50 -6.04 4.12
CA ILE A 201 1.34 -5.09 4.85
C ILE A 201 1.78 -3.94 3.94
N LEU A 202 2.20 -4.25 2.70
CA LEU A 202 2.65 -3.25 1.75
C LEU A 202 1.57 -2.22 1.43
N LYS A 203 0.30 -2.62 1.39
CA LYS A 203 -0.82 -1.69 1.24
C LYS A 203 -0.84 -0.64 2.35
N ILE A 204 -0.83 -1.09 3.61
CA ILE A 204 -0.85 -0.22 4.80
C ILE A 204 0.38 0.70 4.80
N VAL A 205 1.56 0.16 4.51
CA VAL A 205 2.80 0.94 4.47
C VAL A 205 2.77 1.97 3.35
N SER A 206 2.26 1.62 2.16
CA SER A 206 2.12 2.57 1.05
C SER A 206 1.17 3.70 1.40
N GLU A 207 0.06 3.42 2.10
CA GLU A 207 -0.86 4.43 2.60
C GLU A 207 -0.18 5.32 3.66
N PHE A 208 0.61 4.75 4.56
CA PHE A 208 1.40 5.50 5.53
C PHE A 208 2.41 6.45 4.86
N MET A 209 3.12 6.00 3.82
CA MET A 209 4.06 6.85 3.07
C MET A 209 3.35 8.01 2.34
N ARG A 210 2.09 7.80 1.98
CA ARG A 210 1.26 8.75 1.23
C ARG A 210 0.32 9.60 2.09
N GLY A 211 0.15 9.26 3.36
CA GLY A 211 -0.73 9.99 4.28
C GLY A 211 -0.33 11.46 4.35
N GLY A 212 -1.30 12.38 4.47
CA GLY A 212 -1.00 13.79 4.71
C GLY A 212 -0.74 14.09 6.17
N LYS A 213 -0.34 15.34 6.49
CA LYS A 213 -0.39 15.81 7.87
C LYS A 213 -1.83 15.62 8.37
N PRO A 214 -2.06 15.17 9.61
CA PRO A 214 -3.39 15.19 10.19
C PRO A 214 -4.00 16.59 9.96
N GLN A 215 -5.14 16.66 9.27
CA GLN A 215 -5.82 17.94 9.11
C GLN A 215 -6.25 18.40 10.50
N PHE A 216 -5.61 19.46 10.99
CA PHE A 216 -6.06 20.09 12.21
C PHE A 216 -7.44 20.69 11.94
N PRO A 217 -8.45 20.42 12.78
CA PRO A 217 -9.83 20.81 12.47
C PRO A 217 -10.02 22.33 12.73
N ARG A 218 -9.46 23.14 11.83
CA ARG A 218 -9.45 24.61 11.91
C ARG A 218 -10.84 25.22 11.97
N GLN A 219 -11.88 24.48 11.58
CA GLN A 219 -13.27 24.93 11.71
C GLN A 219 -13.71 25.15 13.16
N TYR A 220 -13.06 24.54 14.15
CA TYR A 220 -13.41 24.69 15.58
C TYR A 220 -12.47 25.63 16.34
N GLY A 221 -11.27 25.86 15.81
CA GLY A 221 -10.25 26.70 16.43
C GLY A 221 -8.87 26.40 15.85
N ASN A 222 -7.87 27.23 16.19
CA ASN A 222 -6.50 27.13 15.68
C ASN A 222 -5.50 26.65 16.74
N ARG A 223 -5.92 26.37 17.99
CA ARG A 223 -5.03 25.92 19.08
C ARG A 223 -5.42 24.55 19.62
N ILE A 224 -4.50 23.88 20.31
CA ILE A 224 -4.78 22.63 21.04
C ILE A 224 -4.84 22.94 22.53
N LEU A 225 -5.86 22.44 23.22
CA LEU A 225 -5.91 22.45 24.68
C LEU A 225 -5.42 21.11 25.22
N ILE A 226 -4.44 21.10 26.10
CA ILE A 226 -4.04 19.91 26.84
C ILE A 226 -4.53 20.07 28.27
N ALA A 227 -5.35 19.13 28.75
CA ALA A 227 -5.81 19.14 30.13
C ALA A 227 -5.48 17.81 30.82
N ALA A 228 -4.68 17.92 31.88
CA ALA A 228 -4.24 16.80 32.69
C ALA A 228 -4.28 17.16 34.17
N LYS A 229 -4.47 16.14 35.00
CA LYS A 229 -4.36 16.26 36.45
C LYS A 229 -2.88 16.23 36.86
N ASP A 230 -2.20 15.15 36.53
CA ASP A 230 -0.86 14.79 37.01
C ASP A 230 -0.04 13.97 35.97
N ASP A 231 -0.56 13.78 34.75
CA ASP A 231 0.08 12.89 33.76
C ASP A 231 0.94 13.64 32.73
N LEU A 232 2.27 13.54 32.92
CA LEU A 232 3.28 14.03 31.98
C LEU A 232 3.16 13.41 30.57
N ASN A 233 2.64 12.18 30.43
CA ASN A 233 2.49 11.57 29.11
C ASN A 233 1.41 12.29 28.29
N THR A 234 0.32 12.70 28.93
CA THR A 234 -0.73 13.52 28.31
C THR A 234 -0.15 14.82 27.72
N LEU A 235 0.76 15.48 28.46
CA LEU A 235 1.49 16.65 27.95
C LEU A 235 2.33 16.30 26.72
N ARG A 236 3.19 15.27 26.81
CA ARG A 236 4.07 14.84 25.70
C ARG A 236 3.27 14.50 24.44
N GLU A 237 2.13 13.82 24.58
CA GLU A 237 1.27 13.47 23.46
C GLU A 237 0.62 14.69 22.82
N GLY A 238 0.08 15.61 23.61
CA GLY A 238 -0.53 16.82 23.07
C GLY A 238 0.47 17.76 22.38
N ILE A 239 1.69 17.86 22.90
CA ILE A 239 2.78 18.61 22.26
C ILE A 239 3.22 17.94 20.96
N SER A 240 3.35 16.61 20.97
CA SER A 240 3.65 15.84 19.76
C SER A 240 2.55 15.99 18.71
N LEU A 241 1.28 16.11 19.11
CA LEU A 241 0.18 16.38 18.21
C LEU A 241 0.32 17.78 17.60
N ALA A 242 0.55 18.80 18.43
CA ALA A 242 0.69 20.19 18.00
C ALA A 242 1.81 20.36 16.97
N SER A 243 3.01 19.89 17.30
CA SER A 243 4.19 19.93 16.42
C SER A 243 4.00 19.19 15.08
N ARG A 244 3.02 18.30 14.96
CA ARG A 244 2.71 17.51 13.77
C ARG A 244 1.44 17.94 13.05
N SER A 245 0.81 19.03 13.50
CA SER A 245 -0.45 19.57 12.99
C SER A 245 -0.25 20.98 12.40
N GLU A 246 -1.35 21.63 12.00
CA GLU A 246 -1.37 23.06 11.64
C GLU A 246 -1.89 23.95 12.79
N ALA A 247 -1.82 23.48 14.04
CA ALA A 247 -2.16 24.30 15.19
C ALA A 247 -1.17 25.48 15.34
N GLU A 248 -1.69 26.66 15.66
CA GLU A 248 -0.95 27.90 15.89
C GLU A 248 -0.42 28.02 17.33
N GLY A 249 -0.79 27.09 18.22
CA GLY A 249 -0.24 27.00 19.58
C GLY A 249 -0.95 26.00 20.47
N VAL A 250 -0.48 25.90 21.71
CA VAL A 250 -0.99 24.94 22.71
C VAL A 250 -1.23 25.67 24.01
N ASP A 251 -2.41 25.49 24.61
CA ASP A 251 -2.67 25.93 25.97
C ASP A 251 -2.73 24.71 26.89
N VAL A 252 -2.24 24.86 28.12
CA VAL A 252 -2.08 23.76 29.07
C VAL A 252 -2.83 24.06 30.37
N ILE A 253 -3.72 23.14 30.75
CA ILE A 253 -4.34 23.08 32.07
C ILE A 253 -3.71 21.90 32.81
N PHE A 254 -3.04 22.18 33.92
CA PHE A 254 -2.41 21.16 34.76
C PHE A 254 -2.79 21.38 36.22
N GLN A 255 -3.40 20.38 36.85
CA GLN A 255 -3.98 20.55 38.19
C GLN A 255 -2.96 20.34 39.33
N GLU A 256 -2.04 19.40 39.20
CA GLU A 256 -1.04 19.06 40.21
C GLU A 256 0.37 19.24 39.63
N LEU A 257 0.94 20.43 39.81
CA LEU A 257 2.31 20.72 39.39
C LEU A 257 3.31 20.12 40.39
N ASP A 258 4.23 19.29 39.89
CA ASP A 258 5.42 18.88 40.61
C ASP A 258 6.68 19.46 39.93
N LEU A 259 7.83 19.33 40.60
CA LEU A 259 9.11 19.85 40.11
C LEU A 259 9.53 19.26 38.74
N GLU A 260 9.08 18.04 38.41
CA GLU A 260 9.39 17.42 37.12
C GLU A 260 8.54 18.05 36.00
N VAL A 261 7.27 18.34 36.27
CA VAL A 261 6.36 19.03 35.34
C VAL A 261 6.80 20.48 35.13
N GLU A 262 7.15 21.19 36.19
CA GLU A 262 7.65 22.58 36.11
C GLU A 262 8.90 22.65 35.21
N SER A 263 9.90 21.79 35.47
CA SER A 263 11.10 21.72 34.63
C SER A 263 10.79 21.37 33.18
N PHE A 264 9.85 20.45 32.94
CA PHE A 264 9.45 20.07 31.58
C PHE A 264 8.74 21.21 30.83
N LEU A 265 7.89 21.97 31.52
CA LEU A 265 7.18 23.11 30.94
C LEU A 265 8.12 24.30 30.67
N GLU A 266 9.09 24.56 31.56
CA GLU A 266 10.12 25.60 31.35
C GLU A 266 10.98 25.31 30.11
N ASP A 267 11.44 24.05 29.97
CA ASP A 267 12.21 23.62 28.79
C ASP A 267 11.38 23.76 27.50
N LEU A 268 10.07 23.56 27.58
CA LEU A 268 9.18 23.61 26.43
C LEU A 268 8.84 25.04 25.97
N CYS A 269 8.63 25.94 26.94
CA CYS A 269 8.27 27.35 26.71
C CYS A 269 9.42 28.18 26.12
N THR A 270 10.65 27.66 26.10
CA THR A 270 11.80 28.33 25.47
C THR A 270 11.95 28.04 23.98
N SER A 271 11.12 27.16 23.40
CA SER A 271 11.17 26.84 21.97
C SER A 271 10.21 27.72 21.14
N GLU A 272 10.67 28.25 20.00
CA GLU A 272 9.95 29.20 19.12
C GLU A 272 8.63 28.69 18.50
N ILE A 273 8.18 27.47 18.82
CA ILE A 273 7.12 26.79 18.05
C ILE A 273 5.76 26.78 18.77
N VAL A 274 5.69 27.12 20.07
CA VAL A 274 4.44 26.98 20.83
C VAL A 274 4.31 28.08 21.89
N ASP A 275 3.35 28.99 21.69
CA ASP A 275 2.86 29.87 22.77
C ASP A 275 2.16 28.99 23.81
N CYS A 276 2.85 28.65 24.89
CA CYS A 276 2.30 27.86 25.99
C CYS A 276 1.78 28.79 27.08
N VAL A 277 0.47 28.75 27.34
CA VAL A 277 -0.15 29.42 28.48
C VAL A 277 -0.56 28.37 29.49
N ILE A 278 -0.03 28.49 30.72
CA ILE A 278 -0.40 27.64 31.85
C ILE A 278 -1.57 28.31 32.57
N ILE A 279 -2.68 27.59 32.72
CA ILE A 279 -3.82 28.01 33.53
C ILE A 279 -3.78 27.18 34.83
N GLU A 280 -3.48 27.85 35.94
CA GLU A 280 -3.51 27.25 37.29
C GLU A 280 -4.90 27.41 37.92
N GLY A 281 -5.39 26.39 38.62
CA GLY A 281 -6.64 26.48 39.36
C GLY A 281 -6.87 25.35 40.35
N GLU A 282 -7.52 25.65 41.48
CA GLU A 282 -8.02 24.67 42.45
C GLU A 282 -9.23 23.87 41.92
N ASP A 283 -9.80 24.33 40.80
CA ASP A 283 -10.97 23.76 40.15
C ASP A 283 -10.64 22.48 39.36
N ASP A 284 -11.65 21.63 39.18
CA ASP A 284 -11.53 20.39 38.40
C ASP A 284 -11.09 20.69 36.95
N TYR A 285 -9.87 20.27 36.58
CA TYR A 285 -9.28 20.53 35.26
C TYR A 285 -10.21 20.14 34.09
N ARG A 286 -11.09 19.15 34.29
CA ARG A 286 -12.04 18.70 33.28
C ARG A 286 -13.16 19.73 33.05
N LYS A 287 -13.61 20.39 34.11
CA LYS A 287 -14.63 21.45 34.04
C LYS A 287 -14.06 22.68 33.32
N ILE A 288 -12.82 23.05 33.62
CA ILE A 288 -12.12 24.12 32.90
C ILE A 288 -11.95 23.74 31.42
N ALA A 289 -11.52 22.52 31.11
CA ALA A 289 -11.37 22.07 29.74
C ALA A 289 -12.69 22.09 28.95
N MET A 290 -13.81 21.75 29.61
CA MET A 290 -15.14 21.84 29.03
C MET A 290 -15.55 23.29 28.75
N GLU A 291 -15.37 24.20 29.70
CA GLU A 291 -15.69 25.62 29.54
C GLU A 291 -14.83 26.26 28.42
N GLU A 292 -13.54 25.94 28.39
CA GLU A 292 -12.61 26.40 27.35
C GLU A 292 -12.97 25.85 25.97
N SER A 293 -13.51 24.62 25.88
CA SER A 293 -13.94 24.02 24.61
C SER A 293 -15.02 24.83 23.90
N LEU A 294 -15.82 25.59 24.64
CA LEU A 294 -16.93 26.39 24.11
C LEU A 294 -16.49 27.77 23.58
N THR A 295 -15.23 28.15 23.78
CA THR A 295 -14.71 29.47 23.37
C THR A 295 -14.47 29.59 21.86
N GLY A 296 -14.43 28.46 21.14
CA GLY A 296 -14.07 28.41 19.71
C GLY A 296 -12.59 28.67 19.41
N ARG A 297 -11.74 28.68 20.44
CA ARG A 297 -10.30 28.88 20.31
C ARG A 297 -9.57 27.57 19.95
N TYR A 298 -10.14 26.44 20.34
CA TYR A 298 -9.46 25.15 20.28
C TYR A 298 -10.03 24.25 19.19
N GLY A 299 -9.16 23.79 18.31
CA GLY A 299 -9.52 22.79 17.30
C GLY A 299 -9.64 21.38 17.89
N ALA A 300 -8.88 21.09 18.94
CA ALA A 300 -8.90 19.79 19.61
C ALA A 300 -8.51 19.92 21.08
N ILE A 301 -8.96 18.94 21.88
CA ILE A 301 -8.58 18.79 23.29
C ILE A 301 -7.88 17.45 23.49
N VAL A 302 -6.76 17.46 24.20
CA VAL A 302 -6.09 16.26 24.68
C VAL A 302 -6.37 16.13 26.18
N LEU A 303 -7.07 15.07 26.58
CA LEU A 303 -7.47 14.82 27.97
C LEU A 303 -6.75 13.59 28.53
N GLN A 304 -6.33 13.69 29.80
CA GLN A 304 -5.80 12.56 30.54
C GLN A 304 -6.84 11.44 30.66
N LYS A 305 -6.43 10.22 30.30
CA LYS A 305 -7.27 9.02 30.43
C LYS A 305 -7.39 8.57 31.89
N GLU A 306 -8.61 8.28 32.34
CA GLU A 306 -8.86 7.73 33.68
C GLU A 306 -8.86 6.19 33.73
N LYS A 307 -8.39 5.65 34.86
CA LYS A 307 -8.60 4.23 35.19
C LYS A 307 -10.06 4.01 35.59
N MET A 308 -10.80 3.27 34.78
CA MET A 308 -12.18 2.89 35.11
C MET A 308 -12.24 1.98 36.34
N GLY A 309 -12.96 2.40 37.38
CA GLY A 309 -13.32 1.56 38.53
C GLY A 309 -14.26 0.41 38.17
N VAL A 310 -14.36 -0.59 39.05
CA VAL A 310 -15.13 -1.83 38.82
C VAL A 310 -16.62 -1.54 38.54
N PHE A 311 -17.24 -0.61 39.26
CA PHE A 311 -18.66 -0.26 39.08
C PHE A 311 -18.93 0.53 37.79
N SER A 312 -17.98 1.35 37.33
CA SER A 312 -18.06 2.05 36.03
C SER A 312 -17.90 1.10 34.85
N LYS A 313 -17.13 0.02 34.98
CA LYS A 313 -17.01 -1.02 33.93
C LYS A 313 -18.29 -1.81 33.68
N ILE A 314 -19.17 -1.87 34.68
CA ILE A 314 -20.45 -2.62 34.64
C ILE A 314 -21.62 -1.66 34.32
N GLY A 315 -21.35 -0.38 34.01
CA GLY A 315 -22.37 0.60 33.60
C GLY A 315 -23.26 1.15 34.72
N ILE A 316 -22.89 0.92 35.99
CA ILE A 316 -23.71 1.30 37.17
C ILE A 316 -23.49 2.77 37.57
N ARG A 317 -22.36 3.38 37.20
CA ARG A 317 -22.07 4.81 37.38
C ARG A 317 -21.33 5.34 36.15
N LYS A 318 -21.80 6.47 35.57
CA LYS A 318 -21.00 7.25 34.62
C LYS A 318 -19.78 7.82 35.36
N THR A 319 -18.61 7.76 34.73
CA THR A 319 -17.41 8.46 35.23
C THR A 319 -17.53 9.96 34.93
N GLY A 320 -16.84 10.82 35.69
CA GLY A 320 -16.83 12.27 35.45
C GLY A 320 -16.32 12.64 34.05
N LEU A 321 -15.41 11.82 33.49
CA LEU A 321 -14.96 11.95 32.10
C LEU A 321 -16.09 11.72 31.09
N GLN A 322 -16.98 10.76 31.33
CA GLN A 322 -18.04 10.40 30.39
C GLN A 322 -19.13 11.47 30.29
N SER A 323 -19.48 12.14 31.39
CA SER A 323 -20.41 13.27 31.36
C SER A 323 -19.84 14.45 30.58
N ILE A 324 -18.52 14.68 30.68
CA ILE A 324 -17.88 15.84 30.06
C ILE A 324 -17.70 15.63 28.55
N LEU A 325 -17.39 14.40 28.13
CA LEU A 325 -17.33 14.05 26.70
C LEU A 325 -18.69 14.17 25.99
N GLU A 326 -19.81 14.12 26.70
CA GLU A 326 -21.15 14.33 26.13
C GLU A 326 -21.44 15.83 25.86
N GLU A 327 -20.72 16.74 26.51
CA GLU A 327 -20.93 18.19 26.41
C GLU A 327 -19.90 18.88 25.49
N ILE A 328 -18.76 18.24 25.20
CA ILE A 328 -17.73 18.79 24.32
C ILE A 328 -18.09 18.52 22.85
N GLU A 329 -18.29 19.60 22.08
CA GLU A 329 -18.66 19.53 20.65
C GLU A 329 -17.46 19.53 19.69
N ILE A 330 -16.22 19.51 20.21
CA ILE A 330 -14.98 19.49 19.42
C ILE A 330 -14.22 18.17 19.60
N PRO A 331 -13.32 17.79 18.67
CA PRO A 331 -12.55 16.55 18.78
C PRO A 331 -11.78 16.43 20.11
N VAL A 332 -12.02 15.34 20.83
CA VAL A 332 -11.31 15.00 22.08
C VAL A 332 -10.44 13.76 21.87
N ILE A 333 -9.17 13.85 22.24
CA ILE A 333 -8.19 12.78 22.22
C ILE A 333 -7.91 12.37 23.66
N LEU A 334 -8.14 11.10 23.98
CA LEU A 334 -7.79 10.55 25.28
C LEU A 334 -6.37 9.99 25.23
N SER A 335 -5.53 10.40 26.17
CA SER A 335 -4.12 10.01 26.15
C SER A 335 -3.89 8.50 26.26
N GLY A 336 -2.89 8.03 25.52
CA GLY A 336 -2.42 6.66 25.54
C GLY A 336 -1.43 6.46 26.68
N GLY A 337 -1.93 6.12 27.87
CA GLY A 337 -1.06 5.74 29.00
C GLY A 337 -0.07 4.62 28.69
#